data_AF-A0A438FY45-F1
#
_entry.id   AF-A0A438FY45-F1
#
_cell.length_a   1.000
_cell.length_b   1.000
_cell.length_c   1.000
_cell.angle_alpha   90.00
_cell.angle_beta   90.00
_cell.angle_gamma   90.00
#
_symmetry.space_group_name_H-M   'P 1'
#
loop_
_entity.id
_entity.type
_entity.pdbx_description
1 polymer ?
#
loop_
_entity_poly.entity_id
_entity_poly.type
_entity_poly.pdbx_seq_one_letter_code
_entity_poly.pdbx_strand_id
1 'polypeptide(L)'
;MPIDKSWMQKSRVSSEYYKGVLEFLDFAFSSALGKEMLPCPCIRCNNCLMQKREIMYDHLLDNGIARNYVRWLMHGEFEFCEPTNTSTNESDMHDEMQEMLNDAFGMPMPNEESERSRHVHEEFEKPNEDANKFYNLLREAEQELYPRCKKFTKLFFIIRLFHMKCLNGWSNKSFTMLLELLKDAFPEGETLPSNYYEAKKILRDLGLHYIKIDACPSDCMLYSKEYANANECVVCGVSRWKSSDEHSTDEFTNSAKKKKIPAKVLRYFPLKPRLQRLYMSSKTASHMKWHVDGRMEGEMMRHPVDSLAWKNFDNVHPSFALEPRNVRLGLASDGFNPFGNMSISYSMWPVVLIPYNLPPWMCMKQTFFMLSLLIPSPTAPGNDIDIYLQPLIDELNDLWDVGLETYDASTKQNFCMRAAILWTINDFPAYANLSGWSTKGKFACPICNKVGVLMVTVTVPDRD
;
A
#
# COMPACT_ATOMS: atom_id res chain seq x y z
N MET A 1 -23.49 -21.59 -21.72
CA MET A 1 -23.36 -21.15 -23.12
C MET A 1 -22.75 -19.75 -23.11
N PRO A 2 -21.85 -19.41 -24.04
CA PRO A 2 -21.34 -18.05 -24.14
C PRO A 2 -22.51 -17.09 -24.44
N ILE A 3 -22.63 -16.04 -23.63
CA ILE A 3 -23.64 -15.00 -23.80
C ILE A 3 -23.26 -14.15 -25.01
N ASP A 4 -24.12 -14.05 -26.03
CA ASP A 4 -23.88 -13.17 -27.18
C ASP A 4 -24.08 -11.70 -26.78
N LYS A 5 -23.04 -10.89 -26.99
CA LYS A 5 -23.01 -9.45 -26.68
C LYS A 5 -22.74 -8.60 -27.89
N SER A 6 -22.65 -9.21 -29.08
CA SER A 6 -22.37 -8.50 -30.33
C SER A 6 -23.45 -7.45 -30.66
N TRP A 7 -24.66 -7.65 -30.15
CA TRP A 7 -25.79 -6.72 -30.25
C TRP A 7 -25.51 -5.34 -29.63
N MET A 8 -24.65 -5.25 -28.60
CA MET A 8 -24.33 -3.98 -27.91
C MET A 8 -23.64 -2.96 -28.84
N GLN A 9 -23.08 -3.43 -29.96
CA GLN A 9 -22.44 -2.60 -30.99
C GLN A 9 -23.35 -2.31 -32.19
N LYS A 10 -24.57 -2.86 -32.22
CA LYS A 10 -25.53 -2.66 -33.31
C LYS A 10 -26.29 -1.35 -33.15
N SER A 11 -26.95 -0.93 -34.22
CA SER A 11 -27.78 0.27 -34.22
C SER A 11 -28.99 0.07 -33.33
N ARG A 12 -29.38 1.08 -32.54
CA ARG A 12 -30.51 0.98 -31.60
C ARG A 12 -31.88 0.77 -32.26
N VAL A 13 -31.98 1.07 -33.55
CA VAL A 13 -33.19 0.83 -34.36
C VAL A 13 -33.19 -0.53 -35.05
N SER A 14 -32.14 -1.33 -34.86
CA SER A 14 -32.03 -2.65 -35.49
C SER A 14 -32.71 -3.73 -34.64
N SER A 15 -33.36 -4.69 -35.30
CA SER A 15 -34.03 -5.80 -34.62
C SER A 15 -33.08 -6.62 -33.74
N GLU A 16 -31.80 -6.70 -34.11
CA GLU A 16 -30.76 -7.37 -33.33
C GLU A 16 -30.47 -6.66 -32.00
N TYR A 17 -30.49 -5.32 -31.98
CA TYR A 17 -30.32 -4.56 -30.75
C TYR A 17 -31.52 -4.75 -29.82
N TYR A 18 -32.75 -4.66 -30.34
CA TYR A 18 -33.97 -4.92 -29.56
C TYR A 18 -33.98 -6.31 -28.94
N LYS A 19 -33.61 -7.33 -29.73
CA LYS A 19 -33.54 -8.71 -29.25
C LYS A 19 -32.49 -8.87 -28.16
N GLY A 20 -31.31 -8.28 -28.35
CA GLY A 20 -30.23 -8.33 -27.37
C GLY A 20 -30.55 -7.63 -26.04
N VAL A 21 -31.29 -6.51 -26.08
CA VAL A 21 -31.79 -5.85 -24.87
C VAL A 21 -32.74 -6.75 -24.08
N LEU A 22 -33.66 -7.43 -24.75
CA LEU A 22 -34.57 -8.38 -24.09
C LEU A 22 -33.83 -9.55 -23.47
N GLU A 23 -32.90 -10.16 -24.22
CA GLU A 23 -32.07 -11.27 -23.74
C GLU A 23 -31.21 -10.85 -22.53
N PHE A 24 -30.68 -9.61 -22.53
CA PHE A 24 -29.98 -9.04 -21.39
C PHE A 24 -30.88 -8.85 -20.15
N LEU A 25 -32.08 -8.30 -20.32
CA LEU A 25 -33.01 -8.09 -19.21
C LEU A 25 -33.48 -9.41 -18.61
N ASP A 26 -33.75 -10.41 -19.45
CA ASP A 26 -34.08 -11.75 -18.99
C ASP A 26 -32.93 -12.36 -18.17
N PHE A 27 -31.70 -12.25 -18.67
CA PHE A 27 -30.51 -12.69 -17.94
C PHE A 27 -30.34 -11.97 -16.60
N ALA A 28 -30.40 -10.64 -16.61
CA ALA A 28 -30.20 -9.78 -15.44
C ALA A 28 -31.20 -10.08 -14.32
N PHE A 29 -32.50 -10.13 -14.66
CA PHE A 29 -33.56 -10.28 -13.67
C PHE A 29 -33.83 -11.74 -13.28
N SER A 30 -33.47 -12.73 -14.12
CA SER A 30 -33.48 -14.15 -13.71
C SER A 30 -32.33 -14.48 -12.76
N SER A 31 -31.19 -13.81 -12.89
CA SER A 31 -30.01 -14.00 -12.03
C SER A 31 -30.14 -13.31 -10.66
N ALA A 32 -31.15 -12.45 -10.47
CA ALA A 32 -31.35 -11.65 -9.27
C ALA A 32 -32.62 -12.06 -8.50
N LEU A 33 -32.66 -13.31 -8.03
CA LEU A 33 -33.77 -13.87 -7.23
C LEU A 33 -34.14 -12.94 -6.05
N GLY A 34 -35.35 -12.37 -6.09
CA GLY A 34 -35.91 -11.54 -5.02
C GLY A 34 -35.62 -10.04 -5.08
N LYS A 35 -34.93 -9.53 -6.12
CA LYS A 35 -34.69 -8.08 -6.29
C LYS A 35 -35.63 -7.49 -7.35
N GLU A 36 -36.44 -6.50 -6.95
CA GLU A 36 -37.35 -5.79 -7.87
C GLU A 36 -36.64 -4.72 -8.73
N MET A 37 -35.45 -4.27 -8.32
CA MET A 37 -34.69 -3.21 -9.00
C MET A 37 -33.23 -3.60 -9.17
N LEU A 38 -32.65 -3.24 -10.32
CA LEU A 38 -31.26 -3.49 -10.68
C LEU A 38 -30.59 -2.22 -11.22
N PRO A 39 -29.25 -2.09 -11.11
CA PRO A 39 -28.53 -0.92 -11.61
C PRO A 39 -28.65 -0.81 -13.14
N CYS A 40 -29.10 0.33 -13.67
CA CYS A 40 -29.34 0.49 -15.10
C CYS A 40 -28.03 0.72 -15.89
N PRO A 41 -27.66 -0.14 -16.86
CA PRO A 41 -26.41 -0.02 -17.61
C PRO A 41 -26.52 0.91 -18.82
N CYS A 42 -27.61 1.69 -18.96
CA CYS A 42 -27.71 2.63 -20.07
C CYS A 42 -26.64 3.74 -19.95
N ILE A 43 -26.26 4.36 -21.07
CA ILE A 43 -25.21 5.40 -21.11
C ILE A 43 -25.46 6.52 -20.10
N ARG A 44 -26.73 6.88 -19.89
CA ARG A 44 -27.12 7.96 -18.96
C ARG A 44 -27.05 7.55 -17.49
N CYS A 45 -27.41 6.32 -17.17
CA CYS A 45 -27.43 5.84 -15.78
C CYS A 45 -26.11 5.24 -15.33
N ASN A 46 -25.33 4.67 -16.26
CA ASN A 46 -24.00 4.09 -16.07
C ASN A 46 -23.86 3.18 -14.83
N ASN A 47 -24.86 2.33 -14.58
CA ASN A 47 -24.97 1.45 -13.41
C ASN A 47 -25.06 2.16 -12.03
N CYS A 48 -25.25 3.49 -12.00
CA CYS A 48 -25.37 4.25 -10.76
C CYS A 48 -26.82 4.38 -10.24
N LEU A 49 -27.82 4.14 -11.09
CA LEU A 49 -29.23 4.29 -10.74
C LEU A 49 -29.95 2.94 -10.76
N MET A 50 -30.62 2.58 -9.67
CA MET A 50 -31.45 1.39 -9.57
C MET A 50 -32.77 1.61 -10.31
N GLN A 51 -33.14 0.69 -11.20
CA GLN A 51 -34.34 0.78 -12.01
C GLN A 51 -35.09 -0.55 -12.03
N LYS A 52 -36.41 -0.46 -12.19
CA LYS A 52 -37.27 -1.62 -12.49
C LYS A 52 -37.04 -2.09 -13.92
N ARG A 53 -37.41 -3.34 -14.21
CA ARG A 53 -37.19 -3.98 -15.50
C ARG A 53 -37.79 -3.18 -16.67
N GLU A 54 -38.99 -2.64 -16.50
CA GLU A 54 -39.70 -1.88 -17.53
C GLU A 54 -39.01 -0.55 -17.82
N ILE A 55 -38.60 0.16 -16.76
CA ILE A 55 -37.88 1.43 -16.89
C ILE A 55 -36.49 1.21 -17.49
N MET A 56 -35.82 0.13 -17.12
CA MET A 56 -34.53 -0.25 -17.68
C MET A 56 -34.64 -0.58 -19.16
N TYR A 57 -35.72 -1.23 -19.59
CA TYR A 57 -36.00 -1.48 -21.01
C TYR A 57 -36.08 -0.17 -21.80
N ASP A 58 -36.92 0.78 -21.36
CA ASP A 58 -37.08 2.08 -22.03
C ASP A 58 -35.74 2.83 -22.09
N HIS A 59 -35.00 2.87 -20.98
CA HIS A 59 -33.69 3.51 -20.92
C HIS A 59 -32.67 2.92 -21.89
N LEU A 60 -32.67 1.59 -22.09
CA LEU A 60 -31.74 0.91 -23.00
C LEU A 60 -32.09 1.14 -24.47
N LEU A 61 -33.36 1.39 -24.78
CA LEU A 61 -33.80 1.81 -26.11
C LEU A 61 -33.49 3.28 -26.38
N ASP A 62 -33.80 4.17 -25.42
CA ASP A 62 -33.68 5.62 -25.57
C ASP A 62 -32.24 6.13 -25.49
N ASN A 63 -31.43 5.54 -24.61
CA ASN A 63 -30.07 6.03 -24.34
C ASN A 63 -28.99 5.05 -24.82
N GLY A 64 -29.33 3.80 -25.09
CA GLY A 64 -28.37 2.77 -25.43
C GLY A 64 -27.65 2.19 -24.20
N ILE A 65 -27.15 0.97 -24.31
CA ILE A 65 -26.27 0.35 -23.31
C ILE A 65 -24.85 0.92 -23.40
N ALA A 66 -24.18 1.08 -22.25
CA ALA A 66 -22.79 1.50 -22.21
C ALA A 66 -21.88 0.47 -22.89
N ARG A 67 -21.23 0.84 -24.00
CA ARG A 67 -20.45 -0.08 -24.85
C ARG A 67 -19.22 -0.67 -24.15
N ASN A 68 -18.70 0.00 -23.13
CA ASN A 68 -17.61 -0.46 -22.27
C ASN A 68 -18.08 -1.43 -21.18
N TYR A 69 -19.39 -1.62 -20.98
CA TYR A 69 -19.96 -2.54 -20.02
C TYR A 69 -20.02 -3.98 -20.58
N VAL A 70 -18.86 -4.48 -21.03
CA VAL A 70 -18.71 -5.77 -21.71
C VAL A 70 -18.80 -6.97 -20.76
N ARG A 71 -18.61 -6.77 -19.45
CA ARG A 71 -18.80 -7.77 -18.39
C ARG A 71 -19.99 -7.36 -17.53
N TRP A 72 -21.03 -8.17 -17.49
CA TRP A 72 -22.27 -7.88 -16.78
C TRP A 72 -22.19 -8.24 -15.29
N LEU A 73 -21.10 -7.81 -14.62
CA LEU A 73 -20.78 -8.14 -13.23
C LEU A 73 -21.90 -7.74 -12.25
N MET A 74 -22.55 -6.60 -12.51
CA MET A 74 -23.66 -6.10 -11.67
C MET A 74 -24.99 -6.84 -11.91
N HIS A 75 -25.01 -7.77 -12.87
CA HIS A 75 -26.21 -8.43 -13.39
C HIS A 75 -26.07 -9.95 -13.48
N GLY A 76 -25.10 -10.53 -12.76
CA GLY A 76 -25.01 -11.99 -12.58
C GLY A 76 -24.05 -12.71 -13.52
N GLU A 77 -23.32 -12.00 -14.37
CA GLU A 77 -22.27 -12.63 -15.18
C GLU A 77 -20.99 -12.80 -14.34
N PHE A 78 -20.93 -13.93 -13.64
CA PHE A 78 -19.75 -14.40 -12.94
C PHE A 78 -19.09 -15.50 -13.77
N GLU A 79 -17.79 -15.39 -14.07
CA GLU A 79 -17.04 -16.56 -14.52
C GLU A 79 -17.01 -17.56 -13.36
N PHE A 80 -17.36 -18.81 -13.66
CA PHE A 80 -17.17 -19.94 -12.77
C PHE A 80 -15.65 -20.08 -12.50
N CYS A 81 -15.16 -19.43 -11.45
CA CYS A 81 -14.12 -20.03 -10.65
C CYS A 81 -14.79 -21.16 -9.88
N GLU A 82 -14.36 -22.40 -10.08
CA GLU A 82 -14.69 -23.45 -9.12
C GLU A 82 -14.38 -22.94 -7.70
N PRO A 83 -15.20 -23.29 -6.69
CA PRO A 83 -14.96 -22.88 -5.33
C PRO A 83 -13.74 -23.63 -4.79
N THR A 84 -12.55 -23.12 -5.12
CA THR A 84 -11.34 -23.47 -4.40
C THR A 84 -11.44 -22.82 -3.03
N ASN A 85 -11.45 -23.68 -2.01
CA ASN A 85 -10.96 -23.34 -0.69
C ASN A 85 -9.85 -22.30 -0.81
N THR A 86 -9.93 -21.22 -0.03
CA THR A 86 -8.91 -20.16 0.08
C THR A 86 -7.49 -20.67 -0.12
N SER A 87 -7.06 -20.66 -1.37
CA SER A 87 -5.69 -20.75 -1.84
C SER A 87 -5.65 -19.80 -3.02
N THR A 88 -5.24 -18.56 -2.75
CA THR A 88 -4.72 -17.64 -3.77
C THR A 88 -3.96 -18.46 -4.80
N ASN A 89 -4.38 -18.42 -6.07
CA ASN A 89 -3.65 -19.11 -7.15
C ASN A 89 -2.20 -18.63 -7.12
N GLU A 90 -1.27 -19.53 -6.77
CA GLU A 90 0.13 -19.20 -6.52
C GLU A 90 0.83 -18.63 -7.76
N SER A 91 0.30 -18.88 -8.96
CA SER A 91 0.81 -18.33 -10.22
C SER A 91 0.57 -16.82 -10.36
N ASP A 92 -0.59 -16.29 -9.93
CA ASP A 92 -0.91 -14.86 -10.05
C ASP A 92 -0.03 -14.01 -9.10
N MET A 93 0.20 -14.51 -7.88
CA MET A 93 1.07 -13.83 -6.91
C MET A 93 2.54 -13.77 -7.34
N HIS A 94 2.98 -14.67 -8.23
CA HIS A 94 4.35 -14.64 -8.76
C HIS A 94 4.56 -13.50 -9.75
N ASP A 95 3.58 -13.20 -10.59
CA ASP A 95 3.65 -12.12 -11.58
C ASP A 95 3.43 -10.77 -10.88
N GLU A 96 2.50 -10.66 -9.93
CA GLU A 96 2.32 -9.46 -9.10
C GLU A 96 3.59 -9.09 -8.33
N MET A 97 4.27 -10.06 -7.71
CA MET A 97 5.53 -9.81 -7.00
C MET A 97 6.64 -9.30 -7.94
N GLN A 98 6.70 -9.83 -9.16
CA GLN A 98 7.63 -9.35 -10.17
C GLN A 98 7.30 -7.90 -10.57
N GLU A 99 6.04 -7.59 -10.81
CA GLU A 99 5.60 -6.22 -11.11
C GLU A 99 5.91 -5.26 -9.95
N MET A 100 5.67 -5.67 -8.70
CA MET A 100 5.99 -4.84 -7.54
C MET A 100 7.49 -4.55 -7.43
N LEU A 101 8.34 -5.52 -7.73
CA LEU A 101 9.78 -5.32 -7.75
C LEU A 101 10.22 -4.45 -8.92
N ASN A 102 9.60 -4.62 -10.09
CA ASN A 102 9.85 -3.77 -11.25
C ASN A 102 9.47 -2.30 -10.95
N ASP A 103 8.32 -2.07 -10.33
CA ASP A 103 7.86 -0.74 -9.91
C ASP A 103 8.76 -0.14 -8.81
N ALA A 104 9.16 -0.95 -7.81
CA ALA A 104 9.95 -0.49 -6.67
C ALA A 104 11.42 -0.23 -7.00
N PHE A 105 12.00 -1.01 -7.92
CA PHE A 105 13.43 -0.93 -8.28
C PHE A 105 13.68 -0.38 -9.69
N GLY A 106 12.64 -0.11 -10.49
CA GLY A 106 12.77 0.49 -11.81
C GLY A 106 13.37 -0.44 -12.87
N MET A 107 12.98 -1.72 -12.86
CA MET A 107 13.49 -2.70 -13.82
C MET A 107 13.17 -2.26 -15.27
N PRO A 108 14.13 -2.30 -16.20
CA PRO A 108 13.86 -2.01 -17.59
C PRO A 108 12.96 -3.09 -18.18
N MET A 109 11.70 -2.75 -18.47
CA MET A 109 10.83 -3.58 -19.28
C MET A 109 11.41 -3.66 -20.70
N PRO A 110 11.37 -4.84 -21.36
CA PRO A 110 11.71 -4.93 -22.77
C PRO A 110 10.61 -4.20 -23.56
N ASN A 111 10.99 -3.09 -24.20
CA ASN A 111 10.19 -2.19 -25.05
C ASN A 111 9.53 -0.99 -24.38
N GLU A 112 10.31 0.02 -23.97
CA GLU A 112 9.88 1.42 -24.09
C GLU A 112 11.11 2.27 -24.46
N GLU A 113 11.19 2.70 -25.73
CA GLU A 113 12.10 3.75 -26.16
C GLU A 113 11.64 5.05 -25.48
N SER A 114 12.50 5.62 -24.63
CA SER A 114 12.23 6.91 -24.00
C SER A 114 12.10 7.97 -25.10
N GLU A 115 10.91 8.56 -25.26
CA GLU A 115 10.77 9.78 -26.04
C GLU A 115 11.62 10.88 -25.40
N ARG A 116 12.66 11.30 -26.13
CA ARG A 116 13.55 12.39 -25.73
C ARG A 116 12.76 13.70 -25.66
N SER A 117 12.49 14.17 -24.44
CA SER A 117 12.14 15.56 -24.19
C SER A 117 13.31 16.49 -24.59
N ARG A 118 12.97 17.61 -25.25
CA ARG A 118 13.88 18.56 -25.89
C ARG A 118 14.64 19.41 -24.85
N HIS A 119 15.94 19.56 -25.13
CA HIS A 119 16.97 20.41 -24.54
C HIS A 119 16.57 21.54 -23.57
N VAL A 120 17.12 21.46 -22.35
CA VAL A 120 17.71 22.59 -21.62
C VAL A 120 19.13 22.16 -21.22
N HIS A 121 20.11 23.05 -21.34
CA HIS A 121 21.47 22.84 -20.85
C HIS A 121 21.46 22.73 -19.32
N GLU A 122 21.25 21.52 -18.80
CA GLU A 122 21.44 21.22 -17.38
C GLU A 122 22.81 20.56 -17.20
N GLU A 123 23.65 21.13 -16.33
CA GLU A 123 24.87 20.48 -15.89
C GLU A 123 24.48 19.19 -15.16
N PHE A 124 24.81 18.04 -15.77
CA PHE A 124 24.54 16.75 -15.15
C PHE A 124 25.43 16.58 -13.92
N GLU A 125 24.80 16.43 -12.76
CA GLU A 125 25.51 16.16 -11.53
C GLU A 125 25.75 14.64 -11.38
N LYS A 126 26.78 14.30 -10.61
CA LYS A 126 26.99 12.91 -10.21
C LYS A 126 25.98 12.55 -9.12
N PRO A 127 25.53 11.27 -9.05
CA PRO A 127 24.74 10.84 -7.92
C PRO A 127 25.47 11.12 -6.61
N ASN A 128 24.73 11.54 -5.59
CA ASN A 128 25.27 11.69 -4.24
C ASN A 128 25.72 10.33 -3.66
N GLU A 129 26.38 10.37 -2.49
CA GLU A 129 26.95 9.18 -1.85
C GLU A 129 25.89 8.09 -1.60
N ASP A 130 24.71 8.48 -1.09
CA ASP A 130 23.61 7.57 -0.79
C ASP A 130 23.05 6.91 -2.05
N ALA A 131 22.86 7.68 -3.12
CA ALA A 131 22.41 7.17 -4.41
C ALA A 131 23.44 6.23 -5.04
N ASN A 132 24.73 6.59 -5.01
CA ASN A 132 25.79 5.70 -5.51
C ASN A 132 25.86 4.39 -4.72
N LYS A 133 25.74 4.44 -3.40
CA LYS A 133 25.72 3.26 -2.54
C LYS A 133 24.53 2.37 -2.89
N PHE A 134 23.35 2.95 -3.08
CA PHE A 134 22.17 2.20 -3.51
C PHE A 134 22.34 1.56 -4.89
N TYR A 135 22.83 2.31 -5.90
CA TYR A 135 23.06 1.77 -7.24
C TYR A 135 24.07 0.63 -7.26
N ASN A 136 25.10 0.69 -6.43
CA ASN A 136 26.06 -0.40 -6.31
C ASN A 136 25.41 -1.65 -5.72
N LEU A 137 24.64 -1.51 -4.63
CA LEU A 137 23.90 -2.62 -4.01
C LEU A 137 22.87 -3.23 -4.97
N LEU A 138 22.14 -2.39 -5.71
CA LEU A 138 21.16 -2.85 -6.68
C LEU A 138 21.84 -3.65 -7.80
N ARG A 139 22.96 -3.16 -8.34
CA ARG A 139 23.73 -3.86 -9.38
C ARG A 139 24.25 -5.22 -8.90
N GLU A 140 24.69 -5.32 -7.65
CA GLU A 140 25.10 -6.59 -7.04
C GLU A 140 23.92 -7.55 -6.85
N ALA A 141 22.75 -7.01 -6.50
CA ALA A 141 21.54 -7.79 -6.27
C ALA A 141 20.86 -8.22 -7.59
N GLU A 142 21.04 -7.46 -8.68
CA GLU A 142 20.51 -7.75 -10.01
C GLU A 142 21.39 -8.68 -10.85
N GLN A 143 22.52 -9.14 -10.31
CA GLN A 143 23.34 -10.17 -10.97
C GLN A 143 22.49 -11.40 -11.29
N GLU A 144 22.83 -12.07 -12.39
CA GLU A 144 22.24 -13.35 -12.75
C GLU A 144 22.40 -14.33 -11.57
N LEU A 145 21.38 -15.16 -11.35
CA LEU A 145 21.41 -16.15 -10.26
C LEU A 145 22.62 -17.10 -10.38
N TYR A 146 22.97 -17.45 -11.61
CA TYR A 146 24.17 -18.17 -12.03
C TYR A 146 24.40 -17.83 -13.52
N PRO A 147 25.60 -18.09 -14.10
CA PRO A 147 25.91 -17.68 -15.45
C PRO A 147 24.89 -18.18 -16.48
N ARG A 148 24.39 -17.26 -17.33
CA ARG A 148 23.37 -17.48 -18.36
C ARG A 148 21.95 -17.70 -17.83
N CYS A 149 21.67 -17.43 -16.55
CA CYS A 149 20.32 -17.49 -16.00
C CYS A 149 19.50 -16.25 -16.41
N LYS A 150 18.71 -16.37 -17.48
CA LYS A 150 17.85 -15.28 -17.95
C LYS A 150 16.53 -15.11 -17.18
N LYS A 151 16.13 -16.14 -16.44
CA LYS A 151 14.81 -16.17 -15.77
C LYS A 151 14.83 -15.53 -14.39
N PHE A 152 15.97 -15.60 -13.69
CA PHE A 152 16.08 -15.15 -12.32
C PHE A 152 17.34 -14.31 -12.10
N THR A 153 17.15 -13.12 -11.53
CA THR A 153 18.22 -12.40 -10.83
C THR A 153 18.36 -12.94 -9.42
N LYS A 154 19.52 -12.71 -8.80
CA LYS A 154 19.78 -13.04 -7.40
C LYS A 154 18.72 -12.44 -6.47
N LEU A 155 18.40 -11.16 -6.63
CA LEU A 155 17.41 -10.47 -5.81
C LEU A 155 16.03 -11.08 -5.96
N PHE A 156 15.56 -11.26 -7.20
CA PHE A 156 14.24 -11.80 -7.47
C PHE A 156 14.08 -13.20 -6.86
N PHE A 157 15.09 -14.06 -7.02
CA PHE A 157 15.07 -15.40 -6.46
C PHE A 157 15.05 -15.40 -4.92
N ILE A 158 15.87 -14.54 -4.29
CA ILE A 158 15.90 -14.39 -2.82
C ILE A 158 14.54 -13.91 -2.29
N ILE A 159 13.92 -12.92 -2.93
CA ILE A 159 12.62 -12.39 -2.51
C ILE A 159 11.54 -13.46 -2.61
N ARG A 160 11.52 -14.25 -3.69
CA ARG A 160 10.62 -15.41 -3.82
C ARG A 160 10.84 -16.45 -2.74
N LEU A 161 12.10 -16.75 -2.40
CA LEU A 161 12.43 -17.63 -1.29
C LEU A 161 11.90 -17.08 0.04
N PHE A 162 12.08 -15.79 0.31
CA PHE A 162 11.54 -15.16 1.52
C PHE A 162 10.02 -15.20 1.57
N HIS A 163 9.35 -14.98 0.45
CA HIS A 163 7.90 -15.10 0.34
C HIS A 163 7.44 -16.50 0.70
N MET A 164 8.04 -17.54 0.11
CA MET A 164 7.74 -18.94 0.43
C MET A 164 8.02 -19.25 1.90
N LYS A 165 9.12 -18.74 2.45
CA LYS A 165 9.43 -18.87 3.88
C LYS A 165 8.33 -18.27 4.76
N CYS A 166 7.82 -17.10 4.40
CA CYS A 166 6.77 -16.43 5.16
C CYS A 166 5.43 -17.16 5.07
N LEU A 167 4.99 -17.53 3.85
CA LEU A 167 3.74 -18.23 3.63
C LEU A 167 3.71 -19.61 4.30
N ASN A 168 4.82 -20.36 4.21
CA ASN A 168 4.90 -21.73 4.69
C ASN A 168 5.53 -21.85 6.09
N GLY A 169 5.79 -20.72 6.77
CA GLY A 169 6.33 -20.71 8.13
C GLY A 169 7.70 -21.39 8.30
N TRP A 170 8.55 -21.39 7.28
CA TRP A 170 9.85 -22.07 7.36
C TRP A 170 10.71 -21.49 8.48
N SER A 171 11.45 -22.33 9.20
CA SER A 171 12.41 -21.86 10.21
C SER A 171 13.63 -21.21 9.54
N ASN A 172 14.41 -20.42 10.30
CA ASN A 172 15.66 -19.85 9.75
C ASN A 172 16.67 -20.94 9.42
N LYS A 173 16.70 -22.02 10.22
CA LYS A 173 17.55 -23.19 9.98
C LYS A 173 17.15 -23.90 8.68
N SER A 174 15.86 -24.18 8.49
CA SER A 174 15.35 -24.80 7.26
C SER A 174 15.65 -23.96 6.02
N PHE A 175 15.52 -22.63 6.12
CA PHE A 175 15.87 -21.73 5.02
C PHE A 175 17.36 -21.77 4.67
N THR A 176 18.24 -21.80 5.68
CA THR A 176 19.68 -21.95 5.45
C THR A 176 20.00 -23.29 4.80
N MET A 177 19.43 -24.40 5.29
CA MET A 177 19.63 -25.72 4.68
C MET A 177 19.15 -25.77 3.22
N LEU A 178 18.03 -25.10 2.91
CA LEU A 178 17.55 -24.98 1.53
C LEU A 178 18.52 -24.18 0.66
N LEU A 179 19.06 -23.05 1.16
CA LEU A 179 20.05 -22.27 0.42
C LEU A 179 21.31 -23.09 0.15
N GLU A 180 21.82 -23.83 1.15
CA GLU A 180 22.98 -24.72 0.99
C GLU A 180 22.71 -25.77 -0.11
N LEU A 181 21.55 -26.44 -0.06
CA LEU A 181 21.17 -27.41 -1.09
C LEU A 181 21.04 -26.79 -2.48
N LEU A 182 20.48 -25.58 -2.58
CA LEU A 182 20.33 -24.89 -3.87
C LEU A 182 21.68 -24.46 -4.45
N LYS A 183 22.63 -24.05 -3.60
CA LYS A 183 24.01 -23.75 -4.03
C LYS A 183 24.69 -24.98 -4.60
N ASP A 184 24.53 -26.14 -3.95
CA ASP A 184 25.08 -27.42 -4.43
C ASP A 184 24.40 -27.91 -5.73
N ALA A 185 23.11 -27.60 -5.90
CA ALA A 185 22.33 -28.01 -7.07
C ALA A 185 22.53 -27.11 -8.29
N PHE A 186 22.94 -25.86 -8.10
CA PHE A 186 23.13 -24.89 -9.19
C PHE A 186 24.51 -25.01 -9.84
N PRO A 187 24.64 -24.54 -11.10
CA PRO A 187 25.93 -24.56 -11.80
C PRO A 187 27.00 -23.72 -11.08
N GLU A 188 28.28 -24.01 -11.37
CA GLU A 188 29.40 -23.19 -10.91
C GLU A 188 29.21 -21.70 -11.28
N GLY A 189 29.55 -20.81 -10.34
CA GLY A 189 29.38 -19.37 -10.48
C GLY A 189 28.04 -18.82 -9.98
N GLU A 190 27.26 -19.61 -9.23
CA GLU A 190 26.04 -19.13 -8.56
C GLU A 190 26.32 -18.00 -7.55
N THR A 191 25.33 -17.13 -7.35
CA THR A 191 25.50 -15.89 -6.58
C THR A 191 24.69 -15.85 -5.28
N LEU A 192 24.11 -16.98 -4.85
CA LEU A 192 23.26 -17.08 -3.67
C LEU A 192 24.02 -16.81 -2.37
N PRO A 193 23.35 -16.17 -1.39
CA PRO A 193 23.85 -16.06 -0.04
C PRO A 193 24.02 -17.45 0.59
N SER A 194 25.04 -17.60 1.42
CA SER A 194 25.36 -18.88 2.05
C SER A 194 24.38 -19.28 3.15
N ASN A 195 23.63 -18.31 3.71
CA ASN A 195 22.68 -18.57 4.80
C ASN A 195 21.59 -17.49 4.89
N TYR A 196 20.60 -17.73 5.76
CA TYR A 196 19.50 -16.80 6.02
C TYR A 196 19.96 -15.37 6.39
N TYR A 197 21.03 -15.21 7.18
CA TYR A 197 21.47 -13.90 7.63
C TYR A 197 22.06 -13.07 6.49
N GLU A 198 22.83 -13.70 5.60
CA GLU A 198 23.33 -13.06 4.39
C GLU A 198 22.20 -12.72 3.42
N ALA A 199 21.24 -13.62 3.22
CA ALA A 199 20.05 -13.35 2.41
C ALA A 199 19.25 -12.15 2.96
N LYS A 200 19.07 -12.11 4.28
CA LYS A 200 18.38 -11.01 4.97
C LYS A 200 19.18 -9.71 4.91
N LYS A 201 20.51 -9.79 4.95
CA LYS A 201 21.40 -8.64 4.83
C LYS A 201 21.22 -7.94 3.48
N ILE A 202 21.08 -8.69 2.38
CA ILE A 202 20.80 -8.12 1.05
C ILE A 202 19.51 -7.28 1.09
N LEU A 203 18.42 -7.81 1.64
CA LEU A 203 17.16 -7.06 1.76
C LEU A 203 17.30 -5.83 2.65
N ARG A 204 18.04 -5.96 3.76
CA ARG A 204 18.29 -4.85 4.67
C ARG A 204 19.09 -3.74 4.00
N ASP A 205 20.14 -4.08 3.29
CA ASP A 205 21.04 -3.11 2.66
C ASP A 205 20.32 -2.41 1.48
N LEU A 206 19.35 -3.08 0.82
CA LEU A 206 18.39 -2.47 -0.12
C LEU A 206 17.28 -1.64 0.55
N GLY A 207 17.35 -1.46 1.88
CA GLY A 207 16.40 -0.64 2.64
C GLY A 207 15.00 -1.26 2.77
N LEU A 208 14.85 -2.57 2.61
CA LEU A 208 13.61 -3.31 2.88
C LEU A 208 13.50 -3.78 4.34
N HIS A 209 14.35 -3.26 5.23
CA HIS A 209 14.28 -3.57 6.66
C HIS A 209 13.29 -2.67 7.40
N TYR A 210 12.94 -3.12 8.60
CA TYR A 210 12.27 -2.31 9.61
C TYR A 210 13.12 -2.28 10.87
N ILE A 211 12.93 -1.23 11.65
CA ILE A 211 13.50 -1.04 12.97
C ILE A 211 12.49 -1.57 13.99
N LYS A 212 12.97 -2.34 14.96
CA LYS A 212 12.16 -2.80 16.09
C LYS A 212 12.33 -1.84 17.24
N ILE A 213 11.24 -1.26 17.70
CA ILE A 213 11.22 -0.37 18.87
C ILE A 213 10.34 -1.05 19.91
N ASP A 214 10.89 -1.29 21.09
CA ASP A 214 10.11 -1.89 22.17
C ASP A 214 9.12 -0.86 22.70
N ALA A 215 7.92 -1.30 23.05
CA ALA A 215 6.86 -0.44 23.57
C ALA A 215 6.41 -0.91 24.96
N CYS A 216 5.92 0.02 25.77
CA CYS A 216 5.25 -0.31 27.01
C CYS A 216 4.03 -1.22 26.73
N PRO A 217 3.82 -2.31 27.49
CA PRO A 217 2.62 -3.12 27.37
C PRO A 217 1.31 -2.33 27.54
N SER A 218 1.35 -1.26 28.35
CA SER A 218 0.24 -0.35 28.62
C SER A 218 0.26 0.90 27.73
N ASP A 219 0.96 0.86 26.60
CA ASP A 219 0.94 1.92 25.57
C ASP A 219 1.50 3.29 25.99
N CYS A 220 2.08 3.43 27.19
CA CYS A 220 2.47 4.74 27.72
C CYS A 220 3.74 5.37 27.11
N MET A 221 4.63 4.57 26.51
CA MET A 221 5.92 5.04 25.96
C MET A 221 6.57 4.03 25.03
N LEU A 222 7.48 4.53 24.19
CA LEU A 222 8.47 3.73 23.46
C LEU A 222 9.80 3.69 24.22
N TYR A 223 10.44 2.52 24.25
CA TYR A 223 11.81 2.36 24.75
C TYR A 223 12.81 2.76 23.66
N SER A 224 12.82 4.05 23.33
CA SER A 224 13.70 4.67 22.33
C SER A 224 14.40 5.91 22.92
N LYS A 225 15.39 6.46 22.21
CA LYS A 225 16.13 7.67 22.62
C LYS A 225 16.62 7.56 24.09
N GLU A 226 16.21 8.48 24.97
CA GLU A 226 16.59 8.52 26.38
C GLU A 226 16.10 7.33 27.21
N TYR A 227 15.03 6.63 26.77
CA TYR A 227 14.49 5.45 27.45
C TYR A 227 14.97 4.12 26.85
N ALA A 228 15.92 4.14 25.91
CA ALA A 228 16.38 2.93 25.20
C ALA A 228 16.89 1.83 26.14
N ASN A 229 17.47 2.20 27.28
CA ASN A 229 18.05 1.29 28.28
C ASN A 229 17.13 1.02 29.48
N ALA A 230 15.94 1.60 29.53
CA ALA A 230 15.00 1.35 30.61
C ALA A 230 14.49 -0.11 30.57
N ASN A 231 14.34 -0.70 31.76
CA ASN A 231 13.79 -2.05 31.94
C ASN A 231 12.30 -2.03 32.30
N GLU A 232 11.78 -0.87 32.72
CA GLU A 232 10.41 -0.65 33.18
C GLU A 232 9.93 0.70 32.64
N CYS A 233 8.61 0.83 32.50
CA CYS A 233 7.99 2.05 32.02
C CYS A 233 8.10 3.14 33.08
N VAL A 234 8.62 4.31 32.69
CA VAL A 234 8.75 5.47 33.61
C VAL A 234 7.41 6.09 34.00
N VAL A 235 6.34 5.79 33.24
CA VAL A 235 4.98 6.33 33.46
C VAL A 235 4.16 5.40 34.35
N CYS A 236 4.09 4.10 34.03
CA CYS A 236 3.22 3.14 34.72
C CYS A 236 3.96 2.05 35.52
N GLY A 237 5.29 2.00 35.48
CA GLY A 237 6.10 1.01 36.19
C GLY A 237 6.07 -0.41 35.60
N VAL A 238 5.34 -0.65 34.51
CA VAL A 238 5.24 -1.99 33.90
C VAL A 238 6.55 -2.40 33.26
N SER A 239 6.96 -3.65 33.48
CA SER A 239 8.16 -4.25 32.88
C SER A 239 8.12 -4.22 31.35
N ARG A 240 9.27 -3.87 30.74
CA ARG A 240 9.52 -3.99 29.30
C ARG A 240 9.46 -5.44 28.81
N TRP A 241 9.81 -6.37 29.68
CA TRP A 241 10.07 -7.77 29.34
C TRP A 241 8.87 -8.64 29.69
N LYS A 242 8.61 -9.69 28.88
CA LYS A 242 7.63 -10.72 29.22
C LYS A 242 8.07 -11.47 30.48
N SER A 243 7.11 -11.84 31.33
CA SER A 243 7.35 -12.81 32.40
C SER A 243 7.82 -14.12 31.77
N SER A 244 8.93 -14.66 32.24
CA SER A 244 9.39 -15.97 31.79
C SER A 244 8.47 -17.04 32.38
N ASP A 245 7.59 -17.63 31.58
CA ASP A 245 6.94 -18.88 31.97
C ASP A 245 8.00 -19.96 32.20
N GLU A 246 7.85 -20.75 33.26
CA GLU A 246 8.82 -21.68 33.82
C GLU A 246 9.11 -22.95 33.00
N HIS A 247 8.85 -22.97 31.68
CA HIS A 247 8.88 -24.22 30.89
C HIS A 247 9.77 -24.25 29.64
N SER A 248 10.84 -23.46 29.59
CA SER A 248 11.93 -23.73 28.63
C SER A 248 13.22 -24.11 29.37
N THR A 249 13.29 -25.34 29.86
CA THR A 249 14.54 -26.00 30.20
C THR A 249 15.23 -26.39 28.89
N ASP A 250 16.10 -25.53 28.40
CA ASP A 250 17.09 -25.93 27.40
C ASP A 250 18.23 -26.62 28.17
N GLU A 251 18.15 -27.95 28.31
CA GLU A 251 19.01 -28.79 29.15
C GLU A 251 20.48 -28.86 28.71
N PHE A 252 20.91 -28.06 27.72
CA PHE A 252 22.19 -28.26 27.04
C PHE A 252 23.22 -27.15 27.17
N THR A 253 22.98 -26.07 27.92
CA THR A 253 24.06 -25.09 28.20
C THR A 253 24.01 -24.55 29.63
N ASN A 254 24.99 -24.94 30.46
CA ASN A 254 25.24 -24.38 31.80
C ASN A 254 25.82 -22.94 31.75
N SER A 255 25.23 -22.09 30.91
CA SER A 255 25.47 -20.66 30.84
C SER A 255 24.36 -20.01 30.01
N ALA A 256 23.23 -19.71 30.64
CA ALA A 256 22.10 -19.08 29.95
C ALA A 256 21.70 -17.80 30.67
N LYS A 257 22.26 -16.66 30.25
CA LYS A 257 21.53 -15.39 30.39
C LYS A 257 20.22 -15.58 29.62
N LYS A 258 19.12 -15.88 30.32
CA LYS A 258 17.78 -16.01 29.73
C LYS A 258 17.57 -14.82 28.79
N LYS A 259 17.36 -15.09 27.50
CA LYS A 259 17.18 -14.04 26.50
C LYS A 259 15.93 -13.26 26.86
N LYS A 260 16.10 -11.99 27.29
CA LYS A 260 14.96 -11.14 27.62
C LYS A 260 14.17 -10.85 26.34
N ILE A 261 12.88 -11.15 26.35
CA ILE A 261 11.97 -10.95 25.21
C ILE A 261 11.08 -9.75 25.53
N PRO A 262 11.06 -8.71 24.68
CA PRO A 262 10.19 -7.56 24.91
C PRO A 262 8.72 -7.97 24.82
N ALA A 263 7.89 -7.35 25.65
CA ALA A 263 6.47 -7.65 25.72
C ALA A 263 5.69 -7.13 24.51
N LYS A 264 6.02 -5.92 24.04
CA LYS A 264 5.39 -5.27 22.88
C LYS A 264 6.47 -4.64 21.99
N VAL A 265 6.33 -4.77 20.67
CA VAL A 265 7.35 -4.31 19.69
C VAL A 265 6.70 -3.62 18.51
N LEU A 266 6.85 -2.30 18.43
CA LEU A 266 6.56 -1.52 17.23
C LEU A 266 7.54 -1.89 16.12
N ARG A 267 7.03 -2.09 14.90
CA ARG A 267 7.87 -2.15 13.70
C ARG A 267 7.78 -0.82 12.96
N TYR A 268 8.90 -0.13 12.88
CA TYR A 268 9.03 1.16 12.22
C TYR A 268 9.79 1.00 10.90
N PHE A 269 9.25 1.54 9.82
CA PHE A 269 9.83 1.52 8.49
C PHE A 269 10.24 2.96 8.13
N PRO A 270 11.54 3.27 8.13
CA PRO A 270 12.02 4.63 7.84
C PRO A 270 11.51 5.15 6.49
N LEU A 271 11.00 6.38 6.50
CA LEU A 271 10.41 7.05 5.35
C LEU A 271 11.49 7.65 4.42
N LYS A 272 12.52 8.29 4.97
CA LYS A 272 13.55 9.02 4.20
C LYS A 272 14.17 8.16 3.09
N PRO A 273 14.70 6.95 3.37
CA PRO A 273 15.32 6.13 2.33
C PRO A 273 14.32 5.60 1.30
N ARG A 274 13.03 5.57 1.64
CA ARG A 274 11.96 5.12 0.73
C ARG A 274 11.52 6.24 -0.21
N LEU A 275 11.47 7.47 0.28
CA LEU A 275 11.22 8.64 -0.56
C LEU A 275 12.37 8.90 -1.53
N GLN A 276 13.63 8.83 -1.08
CA GLN A 276 14.78 8.96 -1.99
C GLN A 276 14.73 7.91 -3.12
N ARG A 277 14.30 6.67 -2.81
CA ARG A 277 14.17 5.61 -3.80
C ARG A 277 13.22 5.94 -4.95
N LEU A 278 12.15 6.71 -4.71
CA LEU A 278 11.26 7.17 -5.78
C LEU A 278 12.00 8.03 -6.82
N TYR A 279 13.06 8.73 -6.40
CA TYR A 279 13.90 9.57 -7.26
C TYR A 279 15.09 8.83 -7.88
N MET A 280 15.46 7.65 -7.37
CA MET A 280 16.61 6.88 -7.87
C MET A 280 16.32 6.11 -9.17
N SER A 281 15.04 5.88 -9.53
CA SER A 281 14.63 5.36 -10.84
C SER A 281 14.25 6.50 -11.76
N SER A 282 14.86 6.60 -12.95
CA SER A 282 14.56 7.69 -13.89
C SER A 282 13.08 7.71 -14.31
N LYS A 283 12.47 6.53 -14.48
CA LYS A 283 11.04 6.38 -14.82
C LYS A 283 10.15 6.90 -13.68
N THR A 284 10.36 6.42 -12.46
CA THR A 284 9.57 6.84 -11.29
C THR A 284 9.79 8.32 -10.95
N ALA A 285 11.03 8.80 -11.02
CA ALA A 285 11.40 10.17 -10.75
C ALA A 285 10.72 11.16 -11.72
N SER A 286 10.61 10.80 -13.00
CA SER A 286 9.90 11.62 -13.99
C SER A 286 8.41 11.79 -13.61
N HIS A 287 7.79 10.75 -13.06
CA HIS A 287 6.40 10.78 -12.59
C HIS A 287 6.22 11.55 -11.28
N MET A 288 7.26 11.75 -10.47
CA MET A 288 7.18 12.54 -9.24
C MET A 288 6.94 14.04 -9.50
N LYS A 289 7.17 14.51 -10.73
CA LYS A 289 6.83 15.88 -11.19
C LYS A 289 5.52 15.95 -11.98
N TRP A 290 4.80 14.84 -12.10
CA TRP A 290 3.58 14.77 -12.93
C TRP A 290 2.54 15.83 -12.55
N HIS A 291 2.41 16.12 -11.25
CA HIS A 291 1.46 17.13 -10.75
C HIS A 291 1.71 18.56 -11.28
N VAL A 292 2.92 18.84 -11.78
CA VAL A 292 3.28 20.08 -12.48
C VAL A 292 3.30 19.87 -13.99
N ASP A 293 4.03 18.86 -14.47
CA ASP A 293 4.36 18.73 -15.90
C ASP A 293 3.26 18.05 -16.73
N GLY A 294 2.49 17.14 -16.12
CA GLY A 294 1.55 16.25 -16.81
C GLY A 294 0.08 16.57 -16.55
N ARG A 295 -0.21 17.69 -15.88
CA ARG A 295 -1.56 18.07 -15.47
C ARG A 295 -2.32 18.70 -16.64
N MET A 296 -3.51 18.18 -16.91
CA MET A 296 -4.50 18.84 -17.77
C MET A 296 -5.32 19.79 -16.91
N GLU A 297 -5.24 21.09 -17.17
CA GLU A 297 -6.10 22.07 -16.49
C GLU A 297 -7.54 21.91 -16.98
N GLY A 298 -8.48 21.78 -16.03
CA GLY A 298 -9.90 21.63 -16.32
C GLY A 298 -10.74 21.85 -15.06
N GLU A 299 -12.06 21.92 -15.23
CA GLU A 299 -13.00 22.24 -14.14
C GLU A 299 -13.23 21.06 -13.18
N MET A 300 -12.95 19.83 -13.60
CA MET A 300 -13.16 18.63 -12.78
C MET A 300 -11.92 18.25 -11.98
N MET A 301 -12.09 17.93 -10.70
CA MET A 301 -11.04 17.33 -9.90
C MET A 301 -10.72 15.91 -10.39
N ARG A 302 -9.45 15.66 -10.74
CA ARG A 302 -8.95 14.37 -11.23
C ARG A 302 -7.86 13.79 -10.32
N HIS A 303 -7.26 14.63 -9.49
CA HIS A 303 -6.14 14.27 -8.65
C HIS A 303 -6.08 15.17 -7.40
N PRO A 304 -5.49 14.72 -6.26
CA PRO A 304 -5.22 15.53 -5.06
C PRO A 304 -4.73 16.97 -5.31
N VAL A 305 -3.91 17.19 -6.35
CA VAL A 305 -3.41 18.51 -6.77
C VAL A 305 -4.51 19.51 -7.14
N ASP A 306 -5.68 19.03 -7.60
CA ASP A 306 -6.80 19.90 -7.98
C ASP A 306 -7.55 20.45 -6.76
N SER A 307 -7.31 19.87 -5.57
CA SER A 307 -8.02 20.21 -4.34
C SER A 307 -7.68 21.62 -3.83
N LEU A 308 -8.65 22.22 -3.13
CA LEU A 308 -8.44 23.49 -2.44
C LEU A 308 -7.37 23.36 -1.34
N ALA A 309 -7.28 22.19 -0.69
CA ALA A 309 -6.29 21.94 0.36
C ALA A 309 -4.86 22.03 -0.19
N TRP A 310 -4.59 21.41 -1.33
CA TRP A 310 -3.29 21.50 -2.00
C TRP A 310 -2.97 22.94 -2.41
N LYS A 311 -3.90 23.62 -3.08
CA LYS A 311 -3.71 25.02 -3.51
C LYS A 311 -3.46 25.96 -2.33
N ASN A 312 -4.19 25.77 -1.24
CA ASN A 312 -4.00 26.56 -0.03
C ASN A 312 -2.63 26.28 0.60
N PHE A 313 -2.23 25.00 0.69
CA PHE A 313 -0.91 24.62 1.18
C PHE A 313 0.22 25.28 0.38
N ASP A 314 0.13 25.25 -0.95
CA ASP A 314 1.13 25.89 -1.82
C ASP A 314 1.18 27.42 -1.65
N ASN A 315 0.02 28.05 -1.43
CA ASN A 315 -0.06 29.50 -1.13
C ASN A 315 0.56 29.87 0.22
N VAL A 316 0.36 29.04 1.24
CA VAL A 316 0.91 29.26 2.59
C VAL A 316 2.41 28.94 2.64
N HIS A 317 2.87 27.98 1.84
CA HIS A 317 4.25 27.50 1.84
C HIS A 317 4.89 27.62 0.43
N PRO A 318 5.06 28.85 -0.09
CA PRO A 318 5.57 29.04 -1.45
C PRO A 318 7.00 28.51 -1.61
N SER A 319 7.85 28.59 -0.58
CA SER A 319 9.21 28.02 -0.61
C SER A 319 9.22 26.51 -0.76
N PHE A 320 8.20 25.81 -0.27
CA PHE A 320 8.04 24.38 -0.49
C PHE A 320 7.52 24.11 -1.90
N ALA A 321 6.51 24.86 -2.34
CA ALA A 321 5.86 24.66 -3.64
C ALA A 321 6.76 24.99 -4.85
N LEU A 322 7.74 25.91 -4.68
CA LEU A 322 8.70 26.29 -5.71
C LEU A 322 9.57 25.10 -6.19
N GLU A 323 9.82 24.12 -5.33
CA GLU A 323 10.55 22.91 -5.69
C GLU A 323 9.55 21.78 -5.99
N PRO A 324 9.26 21.47 -7.27
CA PRO A 324 8.26 20.47 -7.64
C PRO A 324 8.62 19.05 -7.18
N ARG A 325 9.89 18.78 -6.87
CA ARG A 325 10.33 17.47 -6.35
C ARG A 325 10.07 17.31 -4.84
N ASN A 326 9.56 18.34 -4.15
CA ASN A 326 9.10 18.17 -2.78
C ASN A 326 7.86 17.28 -2.69
N VAL A 327 7.83 16.38 -1.71
CA VAL A 327 6.85 15.29 -1.65
C VAL A 327 5.65 15.66 -0.78
N ARG A 328 4.45 15.51 -1.32
CA ARG A 328 3.19 15.68 -0.59
C ARG A 328 2.58 14.31 -0.32
N LEU A 329 2.24 14.08 0.94
CA LEU A 329 1.85 12.77 1.46
C LEU A 329 0.40 12.80 1.97
N GLY A 330 -0.34 11.75 1.68
CA GLY A 330 -1.53 11.37 2.44
C GLY A 330 -1.17 10.35 3.50
N LEU A 331 -1.71 10.45 4.70
CA LEU A 331 -1.55 9.45 5.76
C LEU A 331 -2.85 8.68 5.96
N ALA A 332 -2.79 7.35 5.97
CA ALA A 332 -3.93 6.51 6.27
C ALA A 332 -3.61 5.55 7.43
N SER A 333 -4.57 5.34 8.32
CA SER A 333 -4.45 4.31 9.36
C SER A 333 -5.82 3.73 9.70
N ASP A 334 -5.86 2.43 9.95
CA ASP A 334 -7.06 1.72 10.41
C ASP A 334 -6.68 0.43 11.15
N GLY A 335 -7.55 -0.08 12.01
CA GLY A 335 -7.34 -1.36 12.68
C GLY A 335 -7.71 -2.53 11.77
N PHE A 336 -6.82 -3.52 11.62
CA PHE A 336 -7.15 -4.78 10.97
C PHE A 336 -6.76 -6.00 11.81
N ASN A 337 -7.37 -7.14 11.49
CA ASN A 337 -7.04 -8.42 12.10
C ASN A 337 -6.21 -9.26 11.11
N PRO A 338 -4.94 -9.57 11.41
CA PRO A 338 -4.06 -10.27 10.48
C PRO A 338 -4.36 -11.77 10.36
N PHE A 339 -5.18 -12.36 11.23
CA PHE A 339 -5.32 -13.83 11.30
C PHE A 339 -6.55 -14.40 10.61
N GLY A 340 -7.35 -13.59 9.89
CA GLY A 340 -8.47 -14.03 9.04
C GLY A 340 -9.65 -14.69 9.78
N ASN A 341 -9.44 -15.18 10.99
CA ASN A 341 -10.48 -15.59 11.89
C ASN A 341 -11.13 -14.34 12.46
N MET A 342 -12.46 -14.30 12.53
CA MET A 342 -13.25 -13.26 13.23
C MET A 342 -12.97 -13.22 14.76
N SER A 343 -11.81 -13.70 15.20
CA SER A 343 -11.32 -13.65 16.57
C SER A 343 -10.88 -12.23 16.91
N ILE A 344 -11.57 -11.59 17.84
CA ILE A 344 -11.28 -10.24 18.37
C ILE A 344 -10.00 -10.21 19.23
N SER A 345 -9.25 -11.31 19.30
CA SER A 345 -8.11 -11.46 20.23
C SER A 345 -6.86 -10.67 19.84
N TYR A 346 -6.78 -10.18 18.60
CA TYR A 346 -5.60 -9.46 18.13
C TYR A 346 -5.95 -8.46 17.03
N SER A 347 -5.54 -7.21 17.22
CA SER A 347 -5.63 -6.14 16.22
C SER A 347 -4.23 -5.64 15.86
N MET A 348 -4.08 -5.14 14.66
CA MET A 348 -2.86 -4.52 14.19
C MET A 348 -3.22 -3.23 13.46
N TRP A 349 -2.48 -2.17 13.76
CA TRP A 349 -2.71 -0.85 13.19
C TRP A 349 -1.51 -0.49 12.30
N PRO A 350 -1.66 -0.53 10.97
CA PRO A 350 -0.68 0.01 10.05
C PRO A 350 -0.87 1.52 9.93
N VAL A 351 0.24 2.24 9.76
CA VAL A 351 0.23 3.61 9.29
C VAL A 351 0.87 3.62 7.92
N VAL A 352 0.12 4.05 6.91
CA VAL A 352 0.52 4.02 5.50
C VAL A 352 0.58 5.44 4.97
N LEU A 353 1.68 5.77 4.30
CA LEU A 353 1.87 7.04 3.59
C LEU A 353 1.73 6.84 2.08
N ILE A 354 1.08 7.80 1.42
CA ILE A 354 0.79 7.76 -0.01
C ILE A 354 1.43 9.00 -0.67
N PRO A 355 2.38 8.85 -1.60
CA PRO A 355 3.01 9.96 -2.31
C PRO A 355 2.07 10.48 -3.41
N TYR A 356 1.42 11.62 -3.15
CA TYR A 356 0.51 12.26 -4.11
C TYR A 356 1.23 13.00 -5.23
N ASN A 357 2.56 12.99 -5.29
CA ASN A 357 3.29 13.54 -6.42
C ASN A 357 3.09 12.74 -7.71
N LEU A 358 2.82 11.43 -7.56
CA LEU A 358 2.65 10.48 -8.64
C LEU A 358 1.32 10.67 -9.38
N PRO A 359 1.24 10.27 -10.66
CA PRO A 359 0.01 10.36 -11.43
C PRO A 359 -1.13 9.49 -10.87
N PRO A 360 -2.40 9.77 -11.23
CA PRO A 360 -3.58 9.07 -10.72
C PRO A 360 -3.53 7.54 -10.87
N TRP A 361 -2.92 7.04 -11.95
CA TRP A 361 -2.79 5.60 -12.22
C TRP A 361 -1.65 4.93 -11.46
N MET A 362 -0.82 5.69 -10.72
CA MET A 362 0.26 5.16 -9.88
C MET A 362 0.02 5.44 -8.39
N CYS A 363 -0.43 6.63 -8.01
CA CYS A 363 -0.47 7.04 -6.60
C CYS A 363 -1.36 6.14 -5.72
N MET A 364 -2.39 5.49 -6.30
CA MET A 364 -3.27 4.55 -5.59
C MET A 364 -2.90 3.07 -5.78
N LYS A 365 -1.81 2.75 -6.46
CA LYS A 365 -1.32 1.37 -6.56
C LYS A 365 -0.61 0.96 -5.27
N GLN A 366 -0.80 -0.29 -4.87
CA GLN A 366 -0.20 -0.87 -3.67
C GLN A 366 1.34 -0.75 -3.63
N THR A 367 2.00 -0.77 -4.80
CA THR A 367 3.46 -0.63 -4.94
C THR A 367 4.00 0.69 -4.41
N PHE A 368 3.19 1.75 -4.42
CA PHE A 368 3.58 3.07 -3.96
C PHE A 368 3.10 3.39 -2.55
N PHE A 369 2.37 2.47 -1.91
CA PHE A 369 1.96 2.62 -0.52
C PHE A 369 3.13 2.38 0.43
N MET A 370 3.45 3.38 1.23
CA MET A 370 4.55 3.33 2.18
C MET A 370 4.07 2.98 3.58
N LEU A 371 4.07 1.70 3.92
CA LEU A 371 3.87 1.26 5.30
C LEU A 371 4.99 1.85 6.19
N SER A 372 4.67 2.78 7.08
CA SER A 372 5.61 3.46 7.97
C SER A 372 5.64 2.84 9.37
N LEU A 373 4.48 2.41 9.88
CA LEU A 373 4.38 1.81 11.22
C LEU A 373 3.52 0.57 11.16
N LEU A 374 3.89 -0.42 11.97
CA LEU A 374 3.04 -1.56 12.26
C LEU A 374 2.95 -1.73 13.78
N ILE A 375 1.84 -1.27 14.32
CA ILE A 375 1.58 -1.20 15.76
C ILE A 375 0.85 -2.49 16.16
N PRO A 376 1.49 -3.37 16.96
CA PRO A 376 0.80 -4.55 17.47
C PRO A 376 -0.08 -4.16 18.65
N SER A 377 -1.33 -4.66 18.74
CA SER A 377 -2.07 -4.48 19.99
C SER A 377 -3.23 -5.48 20.15
N PRO A 378 -3.45 -6.07 21.34
CA PRO A 378 -4.63 -6.91 21.56
C PRO A 378 -5.95 -6.12 21.38
N THR A 379 -5.92 -4.80 21.56
CA THR A 379 -7.03 -3.86 21.37
C THR A 379 -6.57 -2.64 20.57
N ALA A 380 -7.48 -1.86 19.99
CA ALA A 380 -7.10 -0.62 19.32
C ALA A 380 -6.26 0.28 20.26
N PRO A 381 -5.19 0.93 19.76
CA PRO A 381 -4.35 1.82 20.57
C PRO A 381 -5.12 3.04 21.09
N GLY A 382 -6.25 3.37 20.46
CA GLY A 382 -7.06 4.52 20.88
C GLY A 382 -6.27 5.81 20.79
N ASN A 383 -6.32 6.62 21.85
CA ASN A 383 -5.59 7.88 21.94
C ASN A 383 -4.07 7.70 22.04
N ASP A 384 -3.59 6.52 22.47
CA ASP A 384 -2.16 6.26 22.68
C ASP A 384 -1.42 5.99 21.34
N ILE A 385 -2.10 6.17 20.21
CA ILE A 385 -1.49 6.07 18.87
C ILE A 385 -0.41 7.13 18.66
N ASP A 386 -0.51 8.28 19.34
CA ASP A 386 0.45 9.37 19.30
C ASP A 386 1.86 8.93 19.75
N ILE A 387 1.94 8.09 20.79
CA ILE A 387 3.18 7.47 21.27
C ILE A 387 3.86 6.68 20.15
N TYR A 388 3.09 5.96 19.35
CA TYR A 388 3.61 5.16 18.23
C TYR A 388 3.99 5.99 17.01
N LEU A 389 3.35 7.15 16.82
CA LEU A 389 3.63 8.06 15.72
C LEU A 389 4.93 8.86 15.92
N GLN A 390 5.43 8.98 17.16
CA GLN A 390 6.66 9.71 17.49
C GLN A 390 7.82 9.53 16.49
N PRO A 391 8.30 8.30 16.18
CA PRO A 391 9.42 8.13 15.25
C PRO A 391 9.12 8.63 13.83
N LEU A 392 7.86 8.50 13.37
CA LEU A 392 7.45 9.01 12.07
C LEU A 392 7.36 10.54 12.07
N ILE A 393 6.80 11.13 13.13
CA ILE A 393 6.70 12.59 13.31
C ILE A 393 8.10 13.20 13.36
N ASP A 394 9.02 12.60 14.11
CA ASP A 394 10.42 13.05 14.18
C ASP A 394 11.05 13.11 12.77
N GLU A 395 10.86 12.06 11.97
CA GLU A 395 11.42 12.00 10.61
C GLU A 395 10.74 12.98 9.64
N LEU A 396 9.43 13.19 9.78
CA LEU A 396 8.68 14.18 8.99
C LEU A 396 9.08 15.62 9.34
N ASN A 397 9.29 15.92 10.62
CA ASN A 397 9.80 17.23 11.06
C ASN A 397 11.19 17.48 10.49
N ASP A 398 12.09 16.49 10.54
CA ASP A 398 13.43 16.59 9.97
C ASP A 398 13.39 16.78 8.44
N LEU A 399 12.49 16.08 7.74
CA LEU A 399 12.22 16.30 6.31
C LEU A 399 11.65 17.69 6.00
N TRP A 400 10.88 18.27 6.93
CA TRP A 400 10.27 19.59 6.75
C TRP A 400 11.26 20.72 7.05
N ASP A 401 11.99 20.64 8.16
CA ASP A 401 12.85 21.72 8.67
C ASP A 401 14.22 21.74 7.99
N VAL A 402 14.85 20.57 7.82
CA VAL A 402 16.20 20.43 7.25
C VAL A 402 16.12 19.97 5.79
N GLY A 403 15.23 19.03 5.50
CA GLY A 403 15.18 18.32 4.23
C GLY A 403 16.23 17.22 4.13
N LEU A 404 16.33 16.62 2.95
CA LEU A 404 17.22 15.48 2.69
C LEU A 404 17.82 15.57 1.29
N GLU A 405 19.15 15.58 1.20
CA GLU A 405 19.86 15.55 -0.07
C GLU A 405 19.49 14.29 -0.87
N THR A 406 18.97 14.49 -2.07
CA THR A 406 18.38 13.45 -2.90
C THR A 406 18.81 13.64 -4.33
N TYR A 407 19.19 12.55 -5.00
CA TYR A 407 19.52 12.56 -6.41
C TYR A 407 18.29 12.20 -7.23
N ASP A 408 17.90 13.08 -8.15
CA ASP A 408 16.85 12.84 -9.14
C ASP A 408 17.46 12.20 -10.39
N ALA A 409 17.20 10.92 -10.61
CA ALA A 409 17.70 10.18 -11.76
C ALA A 409 17.09 10.60 -13.11
N SER A 410 15.94 11.28 -13.11
CA SER A 410 15.31 11.79 -14.33
C SER A 410 16.01 13.05 -14.84
N THR A 411 16.34 13.99 -13.94
CA THR A 411 17.04 15.24 -14.29
C THR A 411 18.55 15.14 -14.13
N LYS A 412 19.03 14.11 -13.42
CA LYS A 412 20.43 13.90 -13.02
C LYS A 412 20.99 15.08 -12.22
N GLN A 413 20.20 15.55 -11.26
CA GLN A 413 20.55 16.65 -10.36
C GLN A 413 20.35 16.21 -8.92
N ASN A 414 21.18 16.72 -8.02
CA ASN A 414 20.90 16.65 -6.59
C ASN A 414 20.02 17.82 -6.18
N PHE A 415 19.12 17.57 -5.24
CA PHE A 415 18.25 18.58 -4.66
C PHE A 415 17.98 18.26 -3.20
N CYS A 416 17.57 19.27 -2.43
CA CYS A 416 17.14 19.06 -1.05
C CYS A 416 15.65 18.73 -1.04
N MET A 417 15.32 17.44 -0.89
CA MET A 417 13.95 16.97 -0.82
C MET A 417 13.35 17.29 0.54
N ARG A 418 12.19 17.96 0.53
CA ARG A 418 11.33 18.13 1.70
C ARG A 418 10.04 17.32 1.52
N ALA A 419 9.39 16.99 2.62
CA ALA A 419 8.11 16.29 2.60
C ALA A 419 7.09 16.92 3.55
N ALA A 420 5.80 16.82 3.21
CA ALA A 420 4.71 17.30 4.05
C ALA A 420 3.49 16.38 3.96
N ILE A 421 2.76 16.23 5.07
CA ILE A 421 1.44 15.59 5.07
C ILE A 421 0.38 16.64 4.74
N LEU A 422 -0.45 16.38 3.73
CA LEU A 422 -1.55 17.27 3.38
C LEU A 422 -2.82 16.99 4.18
N TRP A 423 -3.14 15.71 4.37
CA TRP A 423 -4.31 15.26 5.12
C TRP A 423 -4.20 13.79 5.51
N THR A 424 -5.13 13.37 6.35
CA THR A 424 -5.30 11.98 6.76
C THR A 424 -6.54 11.34 6.12
N ILE A 425 -6.45 10.10 5.66
CA ILE A 425 -7.56 9.29 5.11
C ILE A 425 -7.94 8.24 6.15
N ASN A 426 -8.99 8.53 6.91
CA ASN A 426 -9.42 7.70 8.02
C ASN A 426 -10.95 7.60 8.05
N ASP A 427 -11.47 6.52 8.63
CA ASP A 427 -12.86 6.49 9.09
C ASP A 427 -13.03 7.37 10.35
N PHE A 428 -14.26 7.57 10.81
CA PHE A 428 -14.53 8.44 11.97
C PHE A 428 -13.82 7.96 13.26
N PRO A 429 -13.82 6.66 13.60
CA PRO A 429 -13.03 6.14 14.72
C PRO A 429 -11.52 6.41 14.61
N ALA A 430 -10.88 6.07 13.49
CA ALA A 430 -9.45 6.27 13.32
C ALA A 430 -9.10 7.77 13.26
N TYR A 431 -9.98 8.61 12.70
CA TYR A 431 -9.84 10.06 12.77
C TYR A 431 -9.79 10.56 14.22
N ALA A 432 -10.65 10.05 15.10
CA ALA A 432 -10.66 10.43 16.51
C ALA A 432 -9.31 10.16 17.18
N ASN A 433 -8.77 8.97 16.94
CA ASN A 433 -7.49 8.54 17.51
C ASN A 433 -6.33 9.39 16.96
N LEU A 434 -6.27 9.62 15.64
CA LEU A 434 -5.16 10.35 15.02
C LEU A 434 -5.18 11.86 15.27
N SER A 435 -6.37 12.46 15.39
CA SER A 435 -6.51 13.90 15.61
C SER A 435 -6.66 14.30 17.08
N GLY A 436 -6.87 13.33 17.98
CA GLY A 436 -7.29 13.58 19.36
C GLY A 436 -8.70 14.19 19.47
N TRP A 437 -9.47 14.25 18.37
CA TRP A 437 -10.81 14.85 18.36
C TRP A 437 -11.86 13.87 18.84
N SER A 438 -12.77 14.31 19.71
CA SER A 438 -13.93 13.48 20.07
C SER A 438 -14.91 13.42 18.90
N THR A 439 -14.94 12.30 18.17
CA THR A 439 -15.96 12.03 17.13
C THR A 439 -17.28 11.51 17.72
N LYS A 440 -17.41 11.51 19.05
CA LYS A 440 -18.61 11.15 19.79
C LYS A 440 -19.14 12.34 20.58
N GLY A 441 -20.45 12.38 20.80
CA GLY A 441 -21.11 13.38 21.64
C GLY A 441 -21.36 14.74 20.95
N LYS A 442 -21.46 15.80 21.74
CA LYS A 442 -22.02 17.11 21.33
C LYS A 442 -21.17 17.88 20.31
N PHE A 443 -19.90 17.50 20.11
CA PHE A 443 -18.96 18.17 19.19
C PHE A 443 -18.31 17.20 18.20
N ALA A 444 -19.06 16.14 17.82
CA ALA A 444 -18.55 15.06 16.98
C ALA A 444 -18.01 15.49 15.61
N CYS A 445 -18.53 16.57 15.02
CA CYS A 445 -18.06 17.07 13.73
C CYS A 445 -16.89 18.05 13.90
N PRO A 446 -15.68 17.73 13.40
CA PRO A 446 -14.49 18.58 13.52
C PRO A 446 -14.56 19.84 12.64
N ILE A 447 -15.44 19.86 11.64
CA ILE A 447 -15.55 20.97 10.69
C ILE A 447 -16.49 22.06 11.22
N CYS A 448 -17.64 21.67 11.75
CA CYS A 448 -18.68 22.62 12.14
C CYS A 448 -18.80 22.84 13.65
N ASN A 449 -18.18 22.00 14.48
CA ASN A 449 -18.30 22.04 15.95
C ASN A 449 -19.76 22.04 16.42
N LYS A 450 -20.66 21.39 15.67
CA LYS A 450 -22.09 21.27 16.01
C LYS A 450 -22.43 19.87 16.51
N VAL A 451 -23.58 19.80 17.18
CA VAL A 451 -24.19 18.59 17.71
C VAL A 451 -24.40 17.58 16.60
N GLY A 452 -23.71 16.44 16.68
CA GLY A 452 -24.05 15.28 15.89
C GLY A 452 -25.38 14.73 16.40
N VAL A 453 -26.46 14.95 15.67
CA VAL A 453 -27.68 14.15 15.87
C VAL A 453 -27.36 12.78 15.32
N LEU A 454 -27.08 11.82 16.21
CA LEU A 454 -27.12 10.42 15.84
C LEU A 454 -28.55 10.15 15.35
N MET A 455 -28.76 9.99 14.04
CA MET A 455 -29.89 9.19 13.59
C MET A 455 -29.58 7.75 13.98
N VAL A 456 -29.99 7.36 15.18
CA VAL A 456 -30.16 5.95 15.50
C VAL A 456 -31.41 5.51 14.75
N THR A 457 -31.23 4.93 13.57
CA THR A 457 -32.30 4.15 12.95
C THR A 457 -32.47 2.90 13.80
N VAL A 458 -33.33 2.98 14.83
CA VAL A 458 -33.83 1.80 15.51
C VAL A 458 -34.81 1.16 14.53
N THR A 459 -34.36 0.17 13.77
CA THR A 459 -35.29 -0.77 13.14
C THR A 459 -35.93 -1.57 14.25
N VAL A 460 -37.13 -1.17 14.67
CA VAL A 460 -38.03 -2.03 15.42
C VAL A 460 -38.41 -3.16 14.46
N PRO A 461 -38.15 -4.44 14.79
CA PRO A 461 -38.70 -5.52 13.99
C PRO A 461 -40.22 -5.50 14.17
N ASP A 462 -40.95 -5.29 13.08
CA ASP A 462 -42.39 -5.51 13.06
C ASP A 462 -42.64 -6.96 13.50
N ARG A 463 -43.36 -7.11 14.61
CA ARG A 463 -44.00 -8.36 14.97
C ARG A 463 -45.29 -8.43 14.17
N ASP A 464 -45.37 -9.38 13.25
CA ASP A 464 -46.58 -10.15 12.97
C ASP A 464 -46.25 -11.64 13.08
#